data_AF-A0A1I8APH6-F1
#
_entry.id   AF-A0A1I8APH6-F1
#
_cell.length_a   1.000
_cell.length_b   1.000
_cell.length_c   1.000
_cell.angle_alpha   90.00
_cell.angle_beta   90.00
_cell.angle_gamma   90.00
#
_symmetry.space_group_name_H-M   'P 1'
#
loop_
_entity.id
_entity.type
_entity.pdbx_description
1 polymer ?
#
loop_
_entity_poly.entity_id
_entity_poly.type
_entity_poly.pdbx_seq_one_letter_code
_entity_poly.pdbx_strand_id
1 'polypeptide(L)'
;MDPTMCRAGCGFFGSEKFDSFCSKCFKQHCSESHQQQPSTAHCPPSPQHASESCESLVAEAPKEVPQPEAPLATPPKKNRCGACSKRVGLMGFSCRCGGLFCAQHRYGKEHACGFDYKTLERGWIAQANPVVKADKIQKI
;
A
#
# COMPACT_ATOMS: atom_id res chain seq x y z
N MET A 1 -5.64 -18.38 29.52
CA MET A 1 -4.76 -17.22 29.33
C MET A 1 -5.65 -16.00 29.27
N ASP A 2 -5.81 -15.32 30.40
CA ASP A 2 -6.65 -14.14 30.50
C ASP A 2 -5.95 -12.92 29.88
N PRO A 3 -6.64 -12.10 29.07
CA PRO A 3 -6.01 -10.95 28.42
C PRO A 3 -5.49 -9.94 29.46
N THR A 4 -4.17 -9.73 29.50
CA THR A 4 -3.56 -8.74 30.39
C THR A 4 -3.85 -7.32 29.89
N MET A 5 -4.43 -6.49 30.75
CA MET A 5 -4.75 -5.10 30.42
C MET A 5 -3.51 -4.22 30.46
N CYS A 6 -3.51 -3.16 29.65
CA CYS A 6 -2.42 -2.18 29.63
C CYS A 6 -2.17 -1.63 31.04
N ARG A 7 -0.91 -1.66 31.49
CA ARG A 7 -0.51 -1.19 32.81
C ARG A 7 -0.81 0.29 33.07
N ALA A 8 -0.90 1.10 31.99
CA ALA A 8 -1.33 2.49 32.05
C ALA A 8 -2.85 2.67 32.24
N GLY A 9 -3.63 1.59 32.35
CA GLY A 9 -5.08 1.66 32.61
C GLY A 9 -5.91 2.20 31.45
N CYS A 10 -5.36 2.28 30.23
CA CYS A 10 -6.02 2.93 29.09
C CYS A 10 -7.13 2.11 28.41
N GLY A 11 -7.50 0.95 28.97
CA GLY A 11 -8.57 0.09 28.44
C GLY A 11 -8.17 -0.74 27.21
N PHE A 12 -6.90 -0.72 26.79
CA PHE A 12 -6.39 -1.56 25.69
C PHE A 12 -5.53 -2.72 26.23
N PHE A 13 -5.36 -3.79 25.46
CA PHE A 13 -4.57 -4.96 25.87
C PHE A 13 -3.06 -4.69 25.80
N GLY A 14 -2.34 -5.12 26.83
CA GLY A 14 -0.88 -5.04 26.91
C GLY A 14 -0.24 -6.35 26.44
N SER A 15 1.01 -6.30 25.98
CA SER A 15 1.77 -7.51 25.64
C SER A 15 2.99 -7.68 26.54
N GLU A 16 3.36 -8.92 26.86
CA GLU A 16 4.51 -9.26 27.71
C GLU A 16 5.84 -8.76 27.13
N LYS A 17 5.96 -8.68 25.80
CA LYS A 17 7.16 -8.13 25.11
C LYS A 17 7.36 -6.62 25.32
N PHE A 18 6.32 -5.91 25.77
CA PHE A 18 6.31 -4.46 25.98
C PHE A 18 5.88 -4.14 27.42
N ASP A 19 6.31 -4.93 28.40
CA ASP A 19 6.02 -4.75 29.84
C ASP A 19 4.52 -4.56 30.17
N SER A 20 3.66 -5.30 29.46
CA SER A 20 2.20 -5.18 29.56
C SER A 20 1.66 -3.78 29.25
N PHE A 21 2.36 -3.00 28.41
CA PHE A 21 1.84 -1.77 27.82
C PHE A 21 1.26 -2.01 26.42
N CYS A 22 0.34 -1.13 26.00
CA CYS A 22 -0.14 -1.07 24.63
C CYS A 22 0.84 -0.31 23.72
N SER A 23 0.73 -0.48 22.40
CA SER A 23 1.60 0.18 21.41
C SER A 23 1.62 1.71 21.46
N LYS A 24 0.60 2.35 22.06
CA LYS A 24 0.55 3.80 22.28
C LYS A 24 1.21 4.21 23.60
N CYS A 25 0.85 3.55 24.71
CA CYS A 25 1.38 3.86 26.03
C CYS A 25 2.85 3.42 26.17
N PHE A 26 3.27 2.37 25.48
CA PHE A 26 4.68 1.96 25.45
C PHE A 26 5.58 3.04 24.84
N LYS A 27 5.11 3.75 23.80
CA LYS A 27 5.86 4.88 23.21
C LYS A 27 6.00 6.06 24.17
N GLN A 28 4.96 6.33 24.97
CA GLN A 28 4.99 7.37 26.01
C GLN A 28 5.95 6.97 27.13
N HIS A 29 5.88 5.72 27.58
CA HIS A 29 6.78 5.22 28.62
C HIS A 29 8.25 5.18 28.18
N CYS A 30 8.55 4.81 26.93
CA CYS A 30 9.91 4.88 26.38
C CYS A 30 10.44 6.32 26.29
N SER A 31 9.58 7.32 26.06
CA SER A 31 10.01 8.72 26.07
C SER A 31 10.34 9.24 27.48
N GLU A 32 9.76 8.64 28.52
CA GLU A 32 9.97 9.04 29.92
C GLU A 32 11.13 8.28 30.58
N SER A 33 11.33 6.99 30.25
CA SER A 33 12.41 6.16 30.83
C SER A 33 13.82 6.52 30.35
N HIS A 34 14.00 7.39 29.34
CA HIS A 34 15.33 7.85 28.93
C HIS A 34 15.92 8.94 29.86
N GLN A 35 15.19 9.36 30.91
CA GLN A 35 15.64 10.44 31.80
C GLN A 35 16.02 9.98 33.22
N GLN A 36 16.02 8.68 33.52
CA GLN A 36 16.43 8.19 34.84
C GLN A 36 17.32 6.93 34.70
N GLN A 37 18.63 7.18 34.56
CA GLN A 37 19.65 6.24 35.04
C GLN A 37 19.70 6.27 36.57
N PRO A 38 20.03 5.14 37.20
CA PRO A 38 20.99 5.15 38.29
C PRO A 38 22.23 4.35 37.91
N SER A 39 23.39 4.98 38.11
CA SER A 39 24.71 4.38 38.11
C SER A 39 24.89 3.41 39.27
N THR A 40 25.33 2.19 39.00
CA THR A 40 26.38 1.49 39.78
C THR A 40 27.05 0.45 38.87
N ALA A 41 28.38 0.28 39.04
CA ALA A 41 29.26 -0.74 38.43
C ALA A 41 28.63 -2.15 38.50
N HIS A 42 28.99 -3.19 37.73
CA HIS A 42 30.16 -4.10 37.88
C HIS A 42 30.33 -4.97 36.60
N CYS A 43 31.53 -5.55 36.38
CA CYS A 43 31.96 -6.38 35.23
C CYS A 43 32.71 -7.64 35.76
N PRO A 44 33.14 -8.66 34.97
CA PRO A 44 32.45 -9.69 34.14
C PRO A 44 32.75 -11.15 34.65
N PRO A 45 32.48 -12.29 33.93
CA PRO A 45 33.25 -12.73 32.73
C PRO A 45 32.45 -13.42 31.59
N SER A 46 33.03 -13.39 30.39
CA SER A 46 32.81 -14.24 29.19
C SER A 46 33.15 -15.74 29.46
N PRO A 47 32.88 -16.77 28.58
CA PRO A 47 33.20 -16.75 27.13
C PRO A 47 32.46 -17.72 26.12
N GLN A 48 32.78 -17.52 24.82
CA GLN A 48 32.80 -18.44 23.62
C GLN A 48 31.45 -18.91 23.00
N HIS A 49 31.23 -19.10 21.68
CA HIS A 49 32.10 -19.26 20.50
C HIS A 49 31.28 -19.15 19.17
N ALA A 50 31.90 -18.57 18.11
CA ALA A 50 31.81 -18.80 16.64
C ALA A 50 30.43 -18.94 15.92
N SER A 51 30.21 -18.45 14.70
CA SER A 51 31.08 -18.44 13.50
C SER A 51 30.66 -17.35 12.49
N GLU A 52 31.67 -16.66 11.92
CA GLU A 52 31.99 -16.55 10.46
C GLU A 52 30.85 -16.11 9.50
N SER A 53 30.98 -15.17 8.55
CA SER A 53 32.12 -14.53 7.90
C SER A 53 31.66 -13.24 7.20
N CYS A 54 32.55 -12.25 7.19
CA CYS A 54 32.66 -11.11 6.27
C CYS A 54 32.75 -11.58 4.80
N GLU A 55 32.35 -10.81 3.79
CA GLU A 55 33.08 -9.70 3.14
C GLU A 55 32.23 -9.26 1.92
N SER A 56 32.37 -8.13 1.23
CA SER A 56 32.96 -6.80 1.44
C SER A 56 32.94 -6.12 0.05
N LEU A 57 32.46 -4.86 -0.01
CA LEU A 57 33.05 -3.68 -0.69
C LEU A 57 33.36 -3.79 -2.21
N VAL A 58 33.17 -2.79 -3.07
CA VAL A 58 33.75 -1.44 -3.01
C VAL A 58 33.01 -0.47 -3.94
N ALA A 59 33.02 0.79 -3.52
CA ALA A 59 32.57 1.98 -4.22
C ALA A 59 33.51 2.39 -5.37
N GLU A 60 33.01 3.18 -6.32
CA GLU A 60 33.70 4.41 -6.75
C GLU A 60 32.71 5.40 -7.41
N ALA A 61 32.83 6.66 -7.02
CA ALA A 61 32.34 7.88 -7.69
C ALA A 61 33.60 8.64 -8.20
N PRO A 62 33.58 9.77 -8.95
CA PRO A 62 32.48 10.73 -9.16
C PRO A 62 32.46 11.47 -10.55
N LYS A 63 31.59 12.51 -10.63
CA LYS A 63 31.39 13.57 -11.66
C LYS A 63 30.32 13.22 -12.71
N GLU A 64 29.31 14.04 -13.00
CA GLU A 64 29.22 15.50 -13.09
C GLU A 64 27.74 15.95 -12.97
N VAL A 65 27.51 17.17 -12.48
CA VAL A 65 26.20 17.79 -12.18
C VAL A 65 25.54 18.33 -13.47
N PRO A 66 24.23 18.12 -13.70
CA PRO A 66 23.30 19.25 -13.64
C PRO A 66 22.15 19.06 -12.63
N GLN A 67 21.73 20.19 -12.06
CA GLN A 67 20.74 20.39 -11.00
C GLN A 67 19.30 19.95 -11.34
N PRO A 68 18.42 19.82 -10.32
CA PRO A 68 17.14 19.13 -10.41
C PRO A 68 16.05 20.05 -10.96
N GLU A 69 15.40 19.63 -12.04
CA GLU A 69 14.08 20.17 -12.37
C GLU A 69 13.07 19.62 -11.34
N ALA A 70 12.53 20.54 -10.55
CA ALA A 70 11.57 20.29 -9.49
C ALA A 70 10.42 19.39 -9.98
N PRO A 71 9.99 18.37 -9.21
CA PRO A 71 8.69 17.76 -9.47
C PRO A 71 7.66 18.84 -9.15
N LEU A 72 7.05 19.40 -10.20
CA LEU A 72 5.91 20.29 -10.10
C LEU A 72 4.87 19.58 -9.22
N ALA A 73 4.71 20.06 -7.99
CA ALA A 73 3.77 19.50 -7.03
C ALA A 73 2.35 19.71 -7.58
N THR A 74 1.86 18.71 -8.32
CA THR A 74 0.46 18.67 -8.71
C THR A 74 -0.37 18.67 -7.42
N PRO A 75 -1.38 19.54 -7.30
CA PRO A 75 -2.20 19.61 -6.09
C PRO A 75 -2.78 18.21 -5.80
N PRO A 76 -2.83 17.78 -4.53
CA PRO A 76 -3.34 16.46 -4.18
C PRO A 76 -4.76 16.33 -4.72
N LYS A 77 -4.94 15.40 -5.67
CA LYS A 77 -6.23 15.17 -6.31
C LYS A 77 -7.19 14.72 -5.21
N LYS A 78 -8.15 15.60 -4.89
CA LYS A 78 -9.23 15.31 -3.94
C LYS A 78 -10.14 14.25 -4.55
N ASN A 79 -9.89 12.99 -4.24
CA ASN A 79 -10.66 11.85 -4.71
C ASN A 79 -12.12 11.97 -4.24
N ARG A 80 -12.99 12.40 -5.15
CA ARG A 80 -14.42 12.56 -4.96
C ARG A 80 -15.17 11.80 -6.06
N CYS A 81 -16.34 11.31 -5.71
CA CYS A 81 -17.24 10.63 -6.63
C CYS A 81 -17.74 11.59 -7.72
N GLY A 82 -17.67 11.19 -9.00
CA GLY A 82 -18.19 11.98 -10.12
C GLY A 82 -19.71 12.14 -10.14
N ALA A 83 -20.46 11.25 -9.47
CA ALA A 83 -21.94 11.30 -9.42
C ALA A 83 -22.49 12.04 -8.19
N CYS A 84 -21.94 11.76 -6.99
CA CYS A 84 -22.46 12.30 -5.73
C CYS A 84 -21.49 13.23 -4.99
N SER A 85 -20.30 13.50 -5.54
CA SER A 85 -19.25 14.35 -4.95
C SER A 85 -18.72 13.94 -3.57
N LYS A 86 -19.17 12.78 -3.05
CA LYS A 86 -18.72 12.16 -1.80
C LYS A 86 -17.22 11.87 -1.87
N ARG A 87 -16.47 12.15 -0.80
CA ARG A 87 -15.04 11.84 -0.71
C ARG A 87 -14.86 10.32 -0.71
N VAL A 88 -14.15 9.81 -1.71
CA VAL A 88 -13.91 8.37 -1.90
C VAL A 88 -12.53 7.93 -1.42
N GLY A 89 -11.65 8.87 -1.08
CA GLY A 89 -10.36 8.57 -0.45
C GLY A 89 -9.52 7.62 -1.32
N LEU A 90 -8.96 6.58 -0.71
CA LEU A 90 -8.22 5.50 -1.39
C LEU A 90 -9.16 4.46 -2.03
N MET A 91 -10.41 4.35 -1.55
CA MET A 91 -11.38 3.34 -1.98
C MET A 91 -12.26 3.81 -3.16
N GLY A 92 -11.69 4.59 -4.07
CA GLY A 92 -12.37 5.04 -5.27
C GLY A 92 -12.31 3.99 -6.38
N PHE A 93 -13.44 3.71 -7.01
CA PHE A 93 -13.48 2.84 -8.19
C PHE A 93 -13.37 3.67 -9.45
N SER A 94 -12.41 3.35 -10.32
CA SER A 94 -12.33 3.94 -11.66
C SER A 94 -13.35 3.28 -12.58
N CYS A 95 -14.10 4.10 -13.32
CA CYS A 95 -14.94 3.62 -14.41
C CYS A 95 -14.21 3.77 -15.75
N ARG A 96 -14.64 2.99 -16.76
CA ARG A 96 -14.09 3.06 -18.12
C ARG A 96 -14.29 4.42 -18.80
N CYS A 97 -15.29 5.19 -18.37
CA CYS A 97 -15.49 6.58 -18.79
C CYS A 97 -14.45 7.57 -18.22
N GLY A 98 -13.51 7.11 -17.37
CA GLY A 98 -12.43 7.93 -16.81
C GLY A 98 -12.74 8.59 -15.47
N GLY A 99 -13.96 8.45 -14.93
CA GLY A 99 -14.36 8.99 -13.63
C GLY A 99 -13.98 8.11 -12.44
N LEU A 100 -13.87 8.72 -11.25
CA LEU A 100 -13.74 8.03 -9.95
C LEU A 100 -15.09 8.04 -9.23
N PHE A 101 -15.52 6.90 -8.69
CA PHE A 101 -16.83 6.73 -8.06
C PHE A 101 -16.75 6.02 -6.71
N CYS A 102 -17.79 6.21 -5.87
CA CYS A 102 -17.93 5.48 -4.61
C CYS A 102 -18.55 4.09 -4.84
N ALA A 103 -18.59 3.23 -3.82
CA ALA A 103 -19.16 1.88 -3.92
C ALA A 103 -20.59 1.86 -4.52
N GLN A 104 -21.45 2.81 -4.13
CA GLN A 104 -22.80 2.94 -4.69
C GLN A 104 -22.86 3.39 -6.15
N HIS A 105 -21.91 4.18 -6.63
CA HIS A 105 -21.94 4.75 -7.99
C HIS A 105 -20.93 4.05 -8.93
N ARG A 106 -20.48 2.86 -8.53
CA ARG A 106 -19.47 2.10 -9.26
C ARG A 106 -20.00 1.58 -10.60
N TYR A 107 -21.27 1.17 -10.68
CA TYR A 107 -21.81 0.57 -11.89
C TYR A 107 -22.37 1.63 -12.85
N GLY A 108 -22.35 1.30 -14.13
CA GLY A 108 -22.68 2.26 -15.20
C GLY A 108 -24.11 2.79 -15.14
N LYS A 109 -25.03 2.09 -14.47
CA LYS A 109 -26.40 2.54 -14.28
C LYS A 109 -26.51 3.70 -13.29
N GLU A 110 -25.72 3.70 -12.22
CA GLU A 110 -25.88 4.69 -11.15
C GLU A 110 -25.22 6.04 -11.48
N HIS A 111 -24.29 6.09 -12.43
CA HIS A 111 -23.67 7.35 -12.89
C HIS A 111 -23.93 7.66 -14.37
N ALA A 112 -24.90 6.98 -14.99
CA ALA A 112 -25.22 7.12 -16.42
C ALA A 112 -23.95 7.13 -17.29
N CYS A 113 -23.18 6.03 -17.22
CA CYS A 113 -21.92 5.89 -17.96
C CYS A 113 -22.16 6.02 -19.47
N GLY A 114 -21.65 7.08 -20.08
CA GLY A 114 -21.70 7.31 -21.53
C GLY A 114 -20.67 6.49 -22.33
N PHE A 115 -20.05 5.48 -21.73
CA PHE A 115 -19.09 4.62 -22.43
C PHE A 115 -19.84 3.52 -23.20
N ASP A 116 -19.60 3.41 -24.50
CA ASP A 116 -20.24 2.42 -25.36
C ASP A 116 -19.60 1.03 -25.23
N TYR A 117 -19.97 0.29 -24.17
CA TYR A 117 -19.51 -1.09 -23.97
C TYR A 117 -19.83 -2.00 -25.17
N LYS A 118 -21.01 -1.80 -25.79
CA LYS A 118 -21.51 -2.65 -26.87
C LYS A 118 -20.71 -2.56 -28.17
N THR A 119 -20.13 -1.41 -28.49
CA THR A 119 -19.32 -1.27 -29.72
C THR A 119 -17.94 -1.89 -29.50
N LEU A 120 -17.36 -1.67 -28.32
CA LEU A 120 -16.09 -2.24 -27.93
C LEU A 120 -16.16 -3.79 -27.88
N GLU A 121 -17.20 -4.33 -27.27
CA GLU A 121 -17.45 -5.78 -27.20
C GLU A 121 -17.66 -6.39 -28.59
N ARG A 122 -18.40 -5.72 -29.48
CA ARG A 122 -18.60 -6.19 -30.86
C ARG A 122 -17.28 -6.24 -31.64
N GLY A 123 -16.42 -5.23 -31.49
CA GLY A 123 -15.10 -5.24 -32.11
C GLY A 123 -14.23 -6.41 -31.62
N TRP A 124 -14.20 -6.64 -30.31
CA TRP A 124 -13.45 -7.75 -29.73
C TRP A 124 -13.97 -9.12 -30.20
N ILE A 125 -15.29 -9.31 -30.21
CA ILE A 125 -15.90 -10.57 -30.66
C ILE A 125 -15.63 -10.79 -32.15
N ALA A 126 -15.74 -9.75 -32.98
CA ALA A 126 -15.44 -9.85 -34.41
C ALA A 126 -13.97 -10.22 -34.66
N GLN A 127 -13.05 -9.67 -33.87
CA GLN A 127 -11.63 -10.02 -33.91
C GLN A 127 -11.38 -11.47 -33.49
N ALA A 128 -12.10 -11.95 -32.48
CA ALA A 128 -11.91 -13.27 -31.89
C ALA A 128 -12.65 -14.40 -32.62
N ASN A 129 -13.63 -14.09 -33.47
CA ASN A 129 -14.39 -15.09 -34.19
C ASN A 129 -13.58 -15.64 -35.39
N PRO A 130 -13.21 -16.92 -35.41
CA PRO A 130 -12.47 -17.50 -36.53
C PRO A 130 -13.32 -17.51 -37.80
N VAL A 131 -12.70 -17.15 -38.93
CA VAL A 131 -13.40 -17.05 -40.21
C VAL A 131 -13.67 -18.45 -40.77
N VAL A 132 -14.90 -18.92 -40.62
CA VAL A 132 -15.34 -20.20 -41.20
C VAL A 132 -15.66 -19.98 -42.68
N LYS A 133 -14.75 -20.40 -43.57
CA LYS A 133 -14.97 -20.48 -45.02
C LYS A 133 -14.96 -21.96 -45.43
N ALA A 134 -16.01 -22.40 -46.11
CA ALA A 134 -16.01 -23.68 -46.79
C ALA A 134 -15.53 -23.49 -48.23
N ASP A 135 -14.73 -24.44 -48.72
CA ASP A 135 -14.29 -24.43 -50.12
C ASP A 135 -15.48 -24.70 -51.05
N LYS A 136 -15.52 -23.97 -52.17
CA LYS A 136 -16.59 -24.10 -53.15
C LYS A 136 -16.47 -25.45 -53.85
N ILE A 137 -17.42 -26.34 -53.57
CA ILE A 137 -17.49 -27.69 -54.17
C ILE A 137 -17.61 -27.55 -55.69
N GLN A 138 -16.72 -28.22 -56.42
CA GLN A 138 -16.78 -28.31 -57.87
C GLN A 138 -17.80 -29.36 -58.29
N LYS A 139 -18.67 -28.98 -59.23
CA LYS A 139 -19.77 -29.81 -59.72
C LYS A 139 -19.22 -30.95 -60.59
N ILE A 140 -19.58 -32.19 -60.24
CA ILE A 140 -19.31 -33.42 -61.01
C ILE A 140 -20.32 -33.50 -62.18
#